data_AF-A0A401G3W9-F1
#
_entry.id   AF-A0A401G3W9-F1
#
_cell.length_a   1.000
_cell.length_b   1.000
_cell.length_c   1.000
_cell.angle_alpha   90.00
_cell.angle_beta   90.00
_cell.angle_gamma   90.00
#
_symmetry.space_group_name_H-M   'P 1'
#
loop_
_entity.id
_entity.type
_entity.pdbx_description
1 polymer ?
#
loop_
_entity_poly.entity_id
_entity_poly.type
_entity_poly.pdbx_seq_one_letter_code
_entity_poly.pdbx_strand_id
1 'polypeptide(L)'
;MRLLFLILIALPAKAQDTATETAGPAPRYHLEMVAVKKVSGNEEKIYFMFDGPRPPRTFFTETGPLRVVSVFSDTRPGRDVAMLDEADGRLVQTVRVGRHDEDGPDVWVVLDLVPGLEYELEHIFMEGKIYLLIVKKR
;
A
#
# COMPACT_ATOMS: atom_id res chain seq x y z
N MET A 1 -13.60 -21.70 74.45
CA MET A 1 -12.56 -22.37 73.61
C MET A 1 -13.28 -22.98 72.42
N ARG A 2 -13.06 -22.66 71.15
CA ARG A 2 -11.94 -22.05 70.42
C ARG A 2 -12.50 -21.08 69.36
N LEU A 3 -11.72 -20.04 69.10
CA LEU A 3 -11.81 -19.11 67.98
C LEU A 3 -11.39 -19.84 66.68
N LEU A 4 -12.02 -19.56 65.54
CA LEU A 4 -11.31 -19.36 64.27
C LEU A 4 -12.18 -18.63 63.24
N PHE A 5 -11.59 -17.58 62.67
CA PHE A 5 -12.04 -16.78 61.54
C PHE A 5 -12.07 -17.60 60.22
N LEU A 6 -12.77 -17.10 59.19
CA LEU A 6 -12.18 -16.53 57.94
C LEU A 6 -13.14 -16.63 56.73
N ILE A 7 -13.37 -15.44 56.15
CA ILE A 7 -13.36 -15.09 54.71
C ILE A 7 -14.59 -15.38 53.84
N LEU A 8 -15.26 -14.26 53.56
CA LEU A 8 -15.99 -13.87 52.36
C LEU A 8 -15.12 -14.04 51.09
N ILE A 9 -15.59 -14.78 50.09
CA ILE A 9 -15.05 -14.67 48.72
C ILE A 9 -16.20 -14.27 47.79
N ALA A 10 -16.12 -13.03 47.31
CA ALA A 10 -16.93 -12.52 46.21
C ALA A 10 -16.56 -13.24 44.91
N LEU A 11 -17.56 -13.67 44.15
CA LEU A 11 -17.39 -14.12 42.77
C LEU A 11 -17.03 -12.91 41.89
N PRO A 12 -15.95 -12.93 41.10
CA PRO A 12 -15.79 -11.95 40.05
C PRO A 12 -16.65 -12.35 38.85
N ALA A 13 -17.55 -11.44 38.44
CA ALA A 13 -18.10 -11.46 37.11
C ALA A 13 -16.96 -11.21 36.10
N LYS A 14 -16.66 -12.20 35.26
CA LYS A 14 -15.93 -12.00 34.02
C LYS A 14 -16.87 -12.31 32.87
N ALA A 15 -17.56 -11.28 32.37
CA ALA A 15 -17.95 -11.23 30.98
C ALA A 15 -16.65 -11.05 30.18
N GLN A 16 -16.16 -12.12 29.57
CA GLN A 16 -15.13 -12.03 28.55
C GLN A 16 -15.84 -11.72 27.23
N ASP A 17 -16.05 -10.43 26.99
CA ASP A 17 -16.28 -9.94 25.64
C ASP A 17 -14.90 -9.80 24.99
N THR A 18 -14.39 -10.91 24.46
CA THR A 18 -13.24 -10.91 23.54
C THR A 18 -13.80 -10.90 22.14
N ALA A 19 -14.05 -9.70 21.62
CA ALA A 19 -14.12 -9.48 20.19
C ALA A 19 -12.75 -9.86 19.62
N THR A 20 -12.70 -10.99 18.93
CA THR A 20 -11.56 -11.40 18.13
C THR A 20 -11.42 -10.40 16.98
N GLU A 21 -10.58 -9.39 17.18
CA GLU A 21 -10.00 -8.60 16.09
C GLU A 21 -9.21 -9.58 15.22
N THR A 22 -9.83 -10.01 14.12
CA THR A 22 -9.22 -10.98 13.21
C THR A 22 -8.18 -10.23 12.42
N ALA A 23 -6.94 -10.23 12.92
CA ALA A 23 -5.78 -9.80 12.15
C ALA A 23 -5.77 -10.63 10.86
N GLY A 24 -5.84 -9.97 9.71
CA GLY A 24 -5.73 -10.61 8.40
C GLY A 24 -4.44 -11.43 8.27
N PRO A 25 -4.29 -12.22 7.20
CA PRO A 25 -3.09 -13.03 7.00
C PRO A 25 -1.83 -12.14 7.04
N ALA A 26 -0.75 -12.66 7.63
CA ALA A 26 0.53 -11.95 7.63
C ALA A 26 1.00 -11.69 6.19
N PRO A 27 1.61 -10.51 5.91
CA PRO A 27 2.12 -10.19 4.58
C PRO A 27 3.20 -11.18 4.17
N ARG A 28 3.21 -11.51 2.89
CA ARG A 28 4.16 -12.46 2.30
C ARG A 28 5.25 -11.78 1.48
N TYR A 29 4.99 -10.55 1.05
CA TYR A 29 5.83 -9.82 0.12
C TYR A 29 6.19 -8.42 0.63
N HIS A 30 7.21 -7.83 0.05
CA HIS A 30 7.74 -6.50 0.33
C HIS A 30 7.85 -5.70 -0.95
N LEU A 31 7.31 -4.48 -0.92
CA LEU A 31 7.71 -3.43 -1.84
C LEU A 31 9.05 -2.90 -1.34
N GLU A 32 10.10 -3.04 -2.13
CA GLU A 32 11.47 -2.68 -1.74
C GLU A 32 11.82 -1.26 -2.17
N MET A 33 11.26 -0.81 -3.29
CA MET A 33 11.59 0.50 -3.87
C MET A 33 10.45 1.05 -4.71
N VAL A 34 10.31 2.38 -4.66
CA VAL A 34 9.57 3.16 -5.65
C VAL A 34 10.48 4.28 -6.13
N ALA A 35 10.66 4.43 -7.45
CA ALA A 35 11.49 5.49 -8.01
C ALA A 35 10.86 6.09 -9.26
N VAL A 36 10.80 7.43 -9.31
CA VAL A 36 10.33 8.17 -10.48
C VAL A 36 11.51 8.65 -11.30
N LYS A 37 11.48 8.40 -12.61
CA LYS A 37 12.47 8.85 -13.59
C LYS A 37 11.78 9.62 -14.70
N LYS A 38 12.20 10.86 -14.91
CA LYS A 38 11.78 11.68 -16.05
C LYS A 38 12.58 11.24 -17.27
N VAL A 39 11.89 10.87 -18.35
CA VAL A 39 12.55 10.46 -19.60
C VAL A 39 12.43 11.55 -20.65
N SER A 40 11.25 12.16 -20.78
CA SER A 40 11.00 13.29 -21.68
C SER A 40 9.86 14.18 -21.15
N GLY A 41 9.51 15.25 -21.88
CA GLY A 41 8.38 16.09 -21.52
C GLY A 41 7.00 15.39 -21.57
N ASN A 42 6.91 14.26 -22.28
CA ASN A 42 5.66 13.54 -22.51
C ASN A 42 5.67 12.11 -21.93
N GLU A 43 6.74 11.73 -21.22
CA GLU A 43 6.90 10.38 -20.67
C GLU A 43 7.63 10.39 -19.33
N GLU A 44 7.01 9.74 -18.34
CA GLU A 44 7.62 9.47 -17.04
C GLU A 44 7.55 7.98 -16.71
N LYS A 45 8.62 7.49 -16.10
CA LYS A 45 8.78 6.08 -15.72
C LYS A 45 8.77 5.96 -14.21
N ILE A 46 7.92 5.08 -13.71
CA ILE A 46 7.83 4.74 -12.30
C ILE A 46 8.27 3.30 -12.16
N TYR A 47 9.40 3.12 -11.49
CA TYR A 47 10.01 1.84 -11.20
C TYR A 47 9.57 1.37 -9.82
N PHE A 48 9.10 0.13 -9.77
CA PHE A 48 8.78 -0.58 -8.55
C PHE A 48 9.65 -1.83 -8.47
N MET A 49 10.35 -2.00 -7.35
CA MET A 49 11.00 -3.27 -7.01
C MET A 49 10.24 -3.91 -5.86
N PHE A 50 9.83 -5.16 -6.03
CA PHE A 50 9.10 -5.91 -5.02
C PHE A 50 9.36 -7.41 -5.19
N ASP A 51 9.21 -8.20 -4.13
CA ASP A 51 9.54 -9.65 -4.11
C ASP A 51 8.32 -10.56 -4.42
N GLY A 52 7.26 -9.99 -5.00
CA GLY A 52 5.99 -10.66 -5.24
C GLY A 52 5.92 -11.40 -6.59
N PRO A 53 5.19 -12.54 -6.67
CA PRO A 53 5.17 -13.40 -7.86
C PRO A 53 4.31 -12.87 -9.01
N ARG A 54 3.56 -11.77 -8.81
CA ARG A 54 2.59 -11.23 -9.76
C ARG A 54 2.71 -9.71 -9.83
N PRO A 55 2.49 -9.09 -11.00
CA PRO A 55 2.45 -7.64 -11.11
C PRO A 55 1.30 -7.06 -10.28
N PRO A 56 1.42 -5.81 -9.82
CA PRO A 56 0.33 -5.12 -9.15
C PRO A 56 -0.84 -4.88 -10.12
N ARG A 57 -2.03 -4.80 -9.56
CA ARG A 57 -3.20 -4.30 -10.30
C ARG A 57 -3.10 -2.78 -10.39
N THR A 58 -3.10 -2.25 -11.61
CA THR A 58 -2.96 -0.80 -11.84
C THR A 58 -4.16 -0.26 -12.61
N PHE A 59 -4.72 0.86 -12.15
CA PHE A 59 -5.90 1.48 -12.74
C PHE A 59 -5.95 2.99 -12.47
N PHE A 60 -6.74 3.71 -13.27
CA PHE A 60 -7.10 5.10 -12.98
C PHE A 60 -8.23 5.17 -11.96
N THR A 61 -8.24 6.20 -11.12
CA THR A 61 -9.41 6.50 -10.29
C THR A 61 -10.61 6.86 -11.16
N GLU A 62 -11.75 6.24 -10.88
CA GLU A 62 -13.00 6.48 -11.63
C GLU A 62 -13.66 7.82 -11.26
N THR A 63 -13.46 8.27 -10.02
CA THR A 63 -14.06 9.50 -9.49
C THR A 63 -13.05 10.30 -8.67
N GLY A 64 -13.26 11.61 -8.59
CA GLY A 64 -12.37 12.52 -7.86
C GLY A 64 -11.13 12.96 -8.67
N PRO A 65 -10.04 13.35 -7.98
CA PRO A 65 -8.79 13.76 -8.63
C PRO A 65 -8.21 12.64 -9.50
N LEU A 66 -7.69 12.99 -10.68
CA LEU A 66 -7.09 12.03 -11.62
C LEU A 66 -5.82 11.42 -11.02
N ARG A 67 -5.90 10.12 -10.70
CA ARG A 67 -4.79 9.36 -10.11
C ARG A 67 -4.63 8.04 -10.82
N VAL A 68 -3.42 7.51 -10.77
CA VAL A 68 -3.13 6.10 -11.04
C VAL A 68 -2.88 5.39 -9.73
N VAL A 69 -3.53 4.26 -9.51
CA VAL A 69 -3.37 3.45 -8.30
C VAL A 69 -2.80 2.10 -8.71
N SER A 70 -1.67 1.74 -8.12
CA SER A 70 -1.05 0.40 -8.22
C SER A 70 -1.20 -0.32 -6.89
N VAL A 71 -1.97 -1.41 -6.87
CA VAL A 71 -2.26 -2.23 -5.68
C VAL A 71 -1.39 -3.48 -5.71
N PHE A 72 -0.54 -3.61 -4.70
CA PHE A 72 0.33 -4.76 -4.44
C PHE A 72 -0.28 -5.60 -3.33
N SER A 73 -0.86 -6.75 -3.68
CA SER A 73 -1.55 -7.60 -2.71
C SER A 73 -0.60 -8.44 -1.86
N ASP A 74 -1.02 -8.77 -0.64
CA ASP A 74 -0.23 -9.54 0.34
C ASP A 74 1.17 -8.94 0.62
N THR A 75 1.30 -7.63 0.46
CA THR A 75 2.58 -6.90 0.45
C THR A 75 2.64 -5.90 1.60
N ARG A 76 3.85 -5.65 2.13
CA ARG A 76 4.13 -4.48 2.98
C ARG A 76 5.21 -3.58 2.39
N PRO A 77 5.24 -2.29 2.74
CA PRO A 77 6.36 -1.43 2.40
C PRO A 77 7.60 -1.92 3.17
N GLY A 78 8.69 -2.16 2.44
CA GLY A 78 10.01 -2.39 2.98
C GLY A 78 10.51 -1.16 3.75
N ARG A 79 11.53 -1.36 4.60
CA ARG A 79 12.02 -0.30 5.51
C ARG A 79 12.50 0.95 4.77
N ASP A 80 13.04 0.76 3.57
CA ASP A 80 13.68 1.80 2.78
C ASP A 80 12.76 2.38 1.68
N VAL A 81 11.49 1.93 1.62
CA VAL A 81 10.51 2.59 0.76
C VAL A 81 10.19 3.93 1.39
N ALA A 82 10.89 4.96 0.91
CA ALA A 82 10.55 6.33 1.19
C ALA A 82 9.07 6.52 0.87
N MET A 83 8.34 7.13 1.81
CA MET A 83 7.10 7.81 1.49
C MET A 83 7.51 8.99 0.60
N LEU A 84 7.76 8.73 -0.68
CA LEU A 84 7.88 9.79 -1.66
C LEU A 84 6.56 10.52 -1.59
N ASP A 85 6.61 11.83 -1.39
CA ASP A 85 5.43 12.71 -1.40
C ASP A 85 5.48 13.69 -2.57
N GLU A 86 6.65 14.02 -3.11
CA GLU A 86 6.78 14.86 -4.30
C GLU A 86 7.53 14.12 -5.41
N ALA A 87 6.86 13.97 -6.55
CA ALA A 87 7.52 13.72 -7.81
C ALA A 87 7.66 15.09 -8.46
N ASP A 88 8.88 15.62 -8.58
CA ASP A 88 9.15 16.86 -9.33
C ASP A 88 8.85 16.69 -10.86
N GLY A 89 7.95 15.78 -11.23
CA GLY A 89 7.59 15.42 -12.59
C GLY A 89 6.68 16.43 -13.28
N ARG A 90 6.61 16.34 -14.61
CA ARG A 90 5.71 17.09 -15.48
C ARG A 90 4.37 16.38 -15.69
N LEU A 91 4.30 15.08 -15.44
CA LEU A 91 3.10 14.26 -15.61
C LEU A 91 2.57 13.75 -14.27
N VAL A 92 3.47 13.30 -13.39
CA VAL A 92 3.20 12.86 -12.03
C VAL A 92 3.64 13.96 -11.05
N GLN A 93 2.71 14.47 -10.25
CA GLN A 93 2.95 15.51 -9.25
C GLN A 93 3.45 14.93 -7.94
N THR A 94 2.82 13.85 -7.51
CA THR A 94 3.11 13.22 -6.22
C THR A 94 3.00 11.71 -6.40
N VAL A 95 3.94 10.99 -5.81
CA VAL A 95 3.77 9.57 -5.49
C VAL A 95 3.31 9.54 -4.03
N ARG A 96 2.53 8.54 -3.63
CA ARG A 96 2.20 8.27 -2.23
C ARG A 96 2.16 6.78 -2.03
N VAL A 97 2.78 6.29 -0.95
CA VAL A 97 2.79 4.87 -0.61
C VAL A 97 1.98 4.68 0.67
N GLY A 98 0.83 4.03 0.56
CA GLY A 98 -0.09 3.74 1.65
C GLY A 98 -0.15 2.26 1.97
N ARG A 99 -0.34 1.94 3.26
CA ARG A 99 -0.77 0.60 3.70
C ARG A 99 -2.29 0.57 3.74
N HIS A 100 -2.86 -0.52 3.27
CA HIS A 100 -4.28 -0.79 3.34
C HIS A 100 -4.45 -2.19 3.93
N ASP A 101 -4.89 -2.26 5.19
CA ASP A 101 -4.93 -3.50 5.98
C ASP A 101 -6.38 -4.02 6.21
N GLU A 102 -7.41 -3.40 5.60
CA GLU A 102 -8.83 -3.73 5.87
C GLU A 102 -9.21 -5.16 5.47
N ASP A 103 -8.75 -5.65 4.31
CA ASP A 103 -9.06 -7.00 3.78
C ASP A 103 -7.84 -7.94 3.72
N GLY A 104 -6.71 -7.52 4.30
CA GLY A 104 -5.41 -8.16 4.15
C GLY A 104 -4.32 -7.11 3.91
N PRO A 105 -3.03 -7.47 4.02
CA PRO A 105 -1.96 -6.50 3.91
C PRO A 105 -1.73 -6.14 2.43
N ASP A 106 -2.23 -5.00 2.02
CA ASP A 106 -2.00 -4.44 0.69
C ASP A 106 -1.17 -3.17 0.77
N VAL A 107 -0.31 -2.96 -0.25
CA VAL A 107 0.33 -1.66 -0.47
C VAL A 107 -0.33 -0.98 -1.66
N TRP A 108 -0.79 0.24 -1.45
CA TRP A 108 -1.33 1.10 -2.49
C TRP A 108 -0.30 2.16 -2.82
N VAL A 109 0.21 2.14 -4.04
CA VAL A 109 1.00 3.27 -4.55
C VAL A 109 0.10 4.13 -5.43
N VAL A 110 -0.06 5.38 -5.02
CA VAL A 110 -0.93 6.35 -5.68
C VAL A 110 -0.06 7.40 -6.36
N LEU A 111 -0.28 7.59 -7.66
CA LEU A 111 0.34 8.65 -8.44
C LEU A 111 -0.73 9.71 -8.70
N ASP A 112 -0.56 10.92 -8.16
CA ASP A 112 -1.42 12.04 -8.53
C ASP A 112 -0.90 12.64 -9.84
N LEU A 113 -1.78 12.66 -10.85
CA LEU A 113 -1.44 13.15 -12.18
C LEU A 113 -1.75 14.65 -12.31
N VAL A 114 -1.06 15.32 -13.22
CA VAL A 114 -1.39 16.71 -13.60
C VAL A 114 -2.80 16.75 -14.24
N PRO A 115 -3.73 17.55 -13.72
CA PRO A 115 -5.08 17.64 -14.27
C PRO A 115 -5.09 18.29 -15.66
N GLY A 116 -6.13 18.00 -16.46
CA GLY A 116 -6.35 18.62 -17.76
C GLY A 116 -5.50 18.03 -18.90
N LEU A 117 -4.84 16.89 -18.66
CA LEU A 117 -4.11 16.12 -19.67
C LEU A 117 -4.80 14.77 -19.90
N GLU A 118 -4.62 14.22 -21.10
CA GLU A 118 -4.99 12.84 -21.41
C GLU A 118 -3.77 11.93 -21.26
N TYR A 119 -4.00 10.74 -20.73
CA TYR A 119 -2.93 9.81 -20.35
C TYR A 119 -3.13 8.43 -20.95
N GLU A 120 -2.01 7.79 -21.25
CA GLU A 120 -1.91 6.38 -21.57
C GLU A 120 -0.91 5.72 -20.61
N LEU A 121 -1.20 4.49 -20.20
CA LEU A 121 -0.32 3.69 -19.35
C LEU A 121 0.23 2.52 -20.14
N GLU A 122 1.54 2.34 -20.06
CA GLU A 122 2.21 1.10 -20.47
C GLU A 122 2.84 0.43 -19.27
N HIS A 123 2.86 -0.90 -19.28
CA HIS A 123 3.26 -1.70 -18.12
C HIS A 123 4.23 -2.78 -18.58
N ILE A 124 5.36 -2.88 -17.90
CA ILE A 124 6.37 -3.91 -18.17
C ILE A 124 6.69 -4.61 -16.86
N PHE A 125 6.58 -5.95 -16.84
CA PHE A 125 6.97 -6.77 -15.70
C PHE A 125 8.19 -7.61 -16.07
N MET A 126 9.28 -7.45 -15.34
CA MET A 126 10.58 -8.04 -15.64
C MET A 126 11.06 -8.89 -14.45
N GLU A 127 11.59 -10.07 -14.76
CA GLU A 127 12.30 -10.94 -13.82
C GLU A 127 11.51 -11.31 -12.55
N GLY A 128 10.18 -11.20 -12.58
CA GLY A 128 9.34 -11.52 -11.42
C GLY A 128 9.49 -10.56 -10.24
N LYS A 129 10.18 -9.41 -10.40
CA LYS A 129 10.52 -8.51 -9.29
C LYS A 129 10.50 -7.03 -9.63
N ILE A 130 10.62 -6.67 -10.91
CA ILE A 130 10.57 -5.28 -11.36
C ILE A 130 9.26 -5.06 -12.12
N TYR A 131 8.48 -4.10 -11.65
CA TYR A 131 7.35 -3.56 -12.39
C TYR A 131 7.69 -2.12 -12.81
N LEU A 132 7.59 -1.85 -14.11
CA LEU A 132 7.77 -0.53 -14.69
C LEU A 132 6.41 -0.06 -15.20
N LEU A 133 5.93 1.03 -14.62
CA LEU A 133 4.79 1.79 -15.13
C LEU A 133 5.31 2.98 -15.93
N ILE A 134 4.87 3.11 -17.17
CA ILE A 134 5.19 4.24 -18.03
C ILE A 134 3.92 5.06 -18.17
N VAL A 135 3.97 6.30 -17.71
CA VAL A 135 2.89 7.28 -17.86
C VAL A 135 3.22 8.17 -19.04
N LYS A 136 2.37 8.14 -20.06
CA LYS A 136 2.51 8.95 -21.28
C LYS A 136 1.40 9.97 -21.38
N LYS A 137 1.74 11.16 -21.86
CA LYS A 137 0.75 12.14 -22.31
C LYS A 137 0.31 11.77 -23.73
N ARG A 138 -1.00 11.69 -23.95
CA ARG A 138 -1.60 11.45 -25.27
C ARG A 138 -1.56 12.69 -26.17
#